data_AF-W9JVD4-F1
#
_entry.id   AF-W9JVD4-F1
#
_cell.length_a   1.000
_cell.length_b   1.000
_cell.length_c   1.000
_cell.angle_alpha   90.00
_cell.angle_beta   90.00
_cell.angle_gamma   90.00
#
_symmetry.space_group_name_H-M   'P 1'
#
loop_
_entity.id
_entity.type
_entity.pdbx_description
1 polymer ?
#
loop_
_entity_poly.entity_id
_entity_poly.type
_entity_poly.pdbx_seq_one_letter_code
_entity_poly.pdbx_strand_id
1 'polypeptide(L)'
;MQGGPGSLFIAFSFWCLIVLTITMCIAEMVSYTPISSPFVRFAGTYVDEALGFASGWNFFIFEAALVPFEVTACHFILQFWTDAIPVGATIAVIIVLYALINLMAIQYFGETEFWAAIGKVILIVGLIFFTFIVMVGGNPQKDAFGFTYWKSPGAFAELYYDGALGKFVGFLACLIQAAFSIAGPDYVAMAAGEAENPRKILPRAFKTVFYRLTFFFVLGSLCVGILVPYDDPNMIAAFRDGKSGAAASPYVIAMDRLGIRVLPHIVNAMILVSAFSAGNSYVFCATRSLYGLALEGKAPRFLKICTRTGVPIYCVLVVLLIALLSFLQLSNSSAVVLSWFVSLVTASQLINFSVICLTYLCFYRATKVQGFDRSTLPYRAWFMPYAAYVGLVATFIMVFVGGYTVFLPGMWDVPSFLFSYTSVGLFPVFYVGWKIAHKTKILKPSEIDLRHNLAPIEEYERNYVSKPPANWFEKVLHLLFG
;
A
#
# COMPACT_ATOMS: atom_id res chain seq x y z
N MET A 1 -12.72 -15.56 7.99
CA MET A 1 -12.40 -16.13 9.31
C MET A 1 -12.61 -15.14 10.45
N GLN A 2 -11.82 -14.06 10.55
CA GLN A 2 -11.76 -13.26 11.78
C GLN A 2 -13.00 -12.37 12.05
N GLY A 3 -13.56 -11.69 11.05
CA GLY A 3 -14.67 -10.75 11.28
C GLY A 3 -16.01 -11.11 10.64
N GLY A 4 -16.04 -12.08 9.72
CA GLY A 4 -17.21 -12.35 8.88
C GLY A 4 -17.39 -11.34 7.73
N PRO A 5 -18.28 -11.63 6.77
CA PRO A 5 -18.39 -10.86 5.53
C PRO A 5 -18.96 -9.44 5.73
N GLY A 6 -19.86 -9.25 6.69
CA GLY A 6 -20.43 -7.94 7.04
C GLY A 6 -19.39 -7.02 7.67
N SER A 7 -18.63 -7.51 8.65
CA SER A 7 -17.51 -6.76 9.24
C SER A 7 -16.47 -6.37 8.20
N LEU A 8 -16.11 -7.29 7.30
CA LEU A 8 -15.15 -7.05 6.23
C LEU A 8 -15.62 -5.91 5.32
N PHE A 9 -16.85 -5.97 4.85
CA PHE A 9 -17.42 -4.94 3.97
C PHE A 9 -17.49 -3.56 4.63
N ILE A 10 -17.95 -3.50 5.89
CA ILE A 10 -18.03 -2.24 6.64
C ILE A 10 -16.62 -1.68 6.89
N ALA A 11 -15.67 -2.52 7.26
CA ALA A 11 -14.29 -2.10 7.54
C ALA A 11 -13.60 -1.52 6.31
N PHE A 12 -13.69 -2.20 5.16
CA PHE A 12 -13.13 -1.72 3.90
C PHE A 12 -13.81 -0.44 3.42
N SER A 13 -15.14 -0.34 3.56
CA SER A 13 -15.89 0.87 3.20
C SER A 13 -15.53 2.06 4.08
N PHE A 14 -15.47 1.84 5.39
CA PHE A 14 -15.09 2.88 6.36
C PHE A 14 -13.65 3.35 6.13
N TRP A 15 -12.72 2.43 5.92
CA TRP A 15 -11.31 2.80 5.69
C TRP A 15 -11.09 3.55 4.38
N CYS A 16 -11.85 3.24 3.31
CA CYS A 16 -11.84 4.04 2.08
C CYS A 16 -12.17 5.51 2.35
N LEU A 17 -13.10 5.81 3.27
CA LEU A 17 -13.42 7.19 3.66
C LEU A 17 -12.26 7.88 4.37
N ILE A 18 -11.53 7.16 5.23
CA ILE A 18 -10.33 7.69 5.89
C ILE A 18 -9.24 7.98 4.85
N VAL A 19 -8.98 7.05 3.94
CA VAL A 19 -7.99 7.22 2.86
C VAL A 19 -8.39 8.37 1.92
N LEU A 20 -9.68 8.63 1.69
CA LEU A 20 -10.12 9.81 0.96
C LEU A 20 -9.62 11.10 1.61
N THR A 21 -9.72 11.21 2.94
CA THR A 21 -9.25 12.42 3.65
C THR A 21 -7.75 12.65 3.48
N ILE A 22 -6.96 11.59 3.52
CA ILE A 22 -5.50 11.62 3.30
C ILE A 22 -5.19 11.97 1.84
N THR A 23 -5.93 11.37 0.90
CA THR A 23 -5.81 11.64 -0.54
C THR A 23 -6.08 13.11 -0.85
N MET A 24 -7.10 13.71 -0.23
CA MET A 24 -7.39 15.11 -0.41
C MET A 24 -6.28 16.03 0.14
N CYS A 25 -5.67 15.66 1.27
CA CYS A 25 -4.54 16.40 1.85
C CYS A 25 -3.34 16.42 0.89
N ILE A 26 -2.94 15.24 0.39
CA ILE A 26 -1.78 15.13 -0.50
C ILE A 26 -2.08 15.71 -1.88
N ALA A 27 -3.27 15.51 -2.44
CA ALA A 27 -3.65 16.03 -3.75
C ALA A 27 -3.57 17.57 -3.79
N GLU A 28 -4.00 18.26 -2.74
CA GLU A 28 -3.92 19.72 -2.69
C GLU A 28 -2.47 20.24 -2.61
N MET A 29 -1.63 19.65 -1.74
CA MET A 29 -0.23 20.08 -1.61
C MET A 29 0.60 19.75 -2.87
N VAL A 30 0.44 18.54 -3.40
CA VAL A 30 1.23 18.04 -4.53
C VAL A 30 0.80 18.68 -5.84
N SER A 31 -0.50 18.90 -6.05
CA SER A 31 -0.96 19.61 -7.26
C SER A 31 -0.53 21.08 -7.25
N TYR A 32 -0.30 21.67 -6.08
CA TYR A 32 0.22 23.04 -5.97
C TYR A 32 1.72 23.12 -6.30
N THR A 33 2.52 22.26 -5.66
CA THR A 33 3.97 22.23 -5.80
C THR A 33 4.42 20.80 -6.15
N PRO A 34 4.26 20.38 -7.42
CA PRO A 34 4.70 19.05 -7.83
C PRO A 34 6.23 18.96 -7.76
N ILE A 35 6.70 18.13 -6.83
CA ILE A 35 8.12 17.85 -6.60
C ILE A 35 8.30 16.34 -6.39
N SER A 36 9.51 15.82 -6.62
CA SER A 36 9.84 14.42 -6.36
C SER A 36 9.76 14.10 -4.85
N SER A 37 9.20 12.94 -4.49
CA SER A 37 8.99 12.48 -3.11
C SER A 37 8.32 13.53 -2.20
N PRO A 38 7.15 14.06 -2.59
CA PRO A 38 6.64 15.29 -2.03
C PRO A 38 6.24 15.19 -0.56
N PHE A 39 5.68 14.07 -0.08
CA PHE A 39 5.26 13.99 1.33
C PHE A 39 6.45 14.04 2.31
N VAL A 40 7.60 13.44 1.96
CA VAL A 40 8.83 13.51 2.77
C VAL A 40 9.39 14.93 2.78
N ARG A 41 9.44 15.57 1.60
CA ARG A 41 10.00 16.92 1.45
C ARG A 41 9.09 17.97 2.07
N PHE A 42 7.78 17.87 1.88
CA PHE A 42 6.80 18.76 2.50
C PHE A 42 6.81 18.68 4.02
N ALA A 43 7.03 17.50 4.62
CA ALA A 43 7.20 17.40 6.07
C ALA A 43 8.39 18.24 6.56
N GLY A 44 9.50 18.26 5.80
CA GLY A 44 10.64 19.13 6.04
C GLY A 44 10.35 20.62 5.81
N THR A 45 9.70 20.96 4.70
CA THR A 45 9.46 22.35 4.27
C THR A 45 8.35 23.04 5.06
N TYR A 46 7.30 22.32 5.46
CA TYR A 46 6.12 22.90 6.09
C TYR A 46 6.04 22.65 7.59
N VAL A 47 6.88 21.77 8.16
CA VAL A 47 6.84 21.46 9.60
C VAL A 47 8.20 21.59 10.25
N ASP A 48 9.11 20.67 9.99
CA ASP A 48 10.43 20.57 10.63
C ASP A 48 11.30 19.61 9.81
N GLU A 49 12.56 19.97 9.60
CA GLU A 49 13.51 19.12 8.88
C GLU A 49 13.68 17.74 9.54
N ALA A 50 13.61 17.67 10.88
CA ALA A 50 13.61 16.41 11.62
C ALA A 50 12.41 15.51 11.28
N LEU A 51 11.24 16.09 11.01
CA LEU A 51 10.06 15.33 10.61
C LEU A 51 10.23 14.79 9.19
N GLY A 52 10.82 15.59 8.29
CA GLY A 52 11.20 15.12 6.96
C GLY A 52 12.21 13.98 7.01
N PHE A 53 13.21 14.03 7.90
CA PHE A 53 14.15 12.92 8.10
C PHE A 53 13.46 11.64 8.60
N ALA A 54 12.66 11.75 9.66
CA ALA A 54 11.97 10.60 10.25
C ALA A 54 10.96 9.98 9.28
N SER A 55 10.19 10.79 8.56
CA SER A 55 9.26 10.33 7.54
C SER A 55 9.97 9.65 6.38
N GLY A 56 11.11 10.18 5.94
CA GLY A 56 11.88 9.58 4.86
C GLY A 56 12.43 8.20 5.22
N TRP A 57 13.01 8.03 6.42
CA TRP A 57 13.47 6.72 6.88
C TRP A 57 12.32 5.74 7.14
N ASN A 58 11.20 6.20 7.71
CA ASN A 58 10.01 5.38 7.88
C ASN A 58 9.43 4.91 6.54
N PHE A 59 9.43 5.77 5.53
CA PHE A 59 9.02 5.41 4.18
C PHE A 59 9.97 4.40 3.54
N PHE A 60 11.29 4.56 3.71
CA PHE A 60 12.25 3.55 3.26
C PHE A 60 12.01 2.19 3.94
N ILE A 61 11.80 2.16 5.25
CA ILE A 61 11.50 0.92 6.00
C ILE A 61 10.20 0.27 5.49
N PHE A 62 9.16 1.07 5.25
CA PHE A 62 7.90 0.63 4.66
C PHE A 62 8.11 -0.07 3.31
N GLU A 63 8.77 0.58 2.36
CA GLU A 63 9.06 0.02 1.02
C GLU A 63 9.97 -1.21 1.11
N ALA A 64 11.01 -1.14 1.93
CA ALA A 64 11.97 -2.24 2.08
C ALA A 64 11.35 -3.47 2.75
N ALA A 65 10.38 -3.31 3.66
CA ALA A 65 9.65 -4.41 4.29
C ALA A 65 8.61 -5.07 3.37
N LEU A 66 8.11 -4.35 2.36
CA LEU A 66 7.24 -4.91 1.32
C LEU A 66 7.98 -5.90 0.41
N VAL A 67 9.30 -5.74 0.24
CA VAL A 67 10.11 -6.68 -0.57
C VAL A 67 10.10 -8.11 0.00
N PRO A 68 10.54 -8.38 1.24
CA PRO A 68 10.48 -9.73 1.80
C PRO A 68 9.04 -10.21 1.97
N PHE A 69 8.04 -9.33 2.16
CA PHE A 69 6.62 -9.69 2.13
C PHE A 69 6.23 -10.32 0.79
N GLU A 70 6.56 -9.70 -0.34
CA GLU A 70 6.22 -10.23 -1.66
C GLU A 70 6.99 -11.52 -2.00
N VAL A 71 8.25 -11.63 -1.59
CA VAL A 71 9.02 -12.89 -1.71
C VAL A 71 8.32 -14.02 -0.94
N THR A 72 7.90 -13.72 0.29
CA THR A 72 7.19 -14.64 1.17
C THR A 72 5.84 -15.06 0.54
N ALA A 73 5.13 -14.10 -0.05
CA ALA A 73 3.85 -14.33 -0.73
C ALA A 73 4.01 -15.18 -1.99
N CYS A 74 5.03 -14.92 -2.81
CA CYS A 74 5.32 -15.72 -4.01
C CYS A 74 5.56 -17.19 -3.65
N HIS A 75 6.36 -17.47 -2.62
CA HIS A 75 6.56 -18.83 -2.15
C HIS A 75 5.25 -19.45 -1.64
N PHE A 76 4.48 -18.71 -0.84
CA PHE A 76 3.18 -19.18 -0.33
C PHE A 76 2.19 -19.55 -1.46
N ILE A 77 2.16 -18.77 -2.55
CA ILE A 77 1.31 -19.06 -3.72
C ILE A 77 1.84 -20.29 -4.48
N LEU A 78 3.15 -20.47 -4.59
CA LEU A 78 3.75 -21.63 -5.27
C LEU A 78 3.39 -22.98 -4.61
N GLN A 79 3.19 -22.98 -3.29
CA GLN A 79 2.74 -24.17 -2.53
C GLN A 79 1.35 -24.66 -2.96
N PHE A 80 0.61 -23.88 -3.77
CA PHE A 80 -0.60 -24.37 -4.41
C PHE A 80 -0.34 -25.51 -5.41
N TRP A 81 0.77 -25.46 -6.16
CA TRP A 81 1.10 -26.48 -7.16
C TRP A 81 2.05 -27.55 -6.64
N THR A 82 3.02 -27.19 -5.79
CA THR A 82 4.03 -28.12 -5.31
C THR A 82 4.71 -27.67 -4.03
N ASP A 83 5.04 -28.64 -3.18
CA ASP A 83 5.90 -28.46 -2.00
C ASP A 83 7.27 -29.13 -2.16
N ALA A 84 7.55 -29.67 -3.36
CA ALA A 84 8.82 -30.32 -3.64
C ALA A 84 9.99 -29.32 -3.67
N ILE A 85 9.71 -28.02 -3.87
CA ILE A 85 10.72 -26.98 -3.96
C ILE A 85 11.03 -26.47 -2.55
N PRO A 86 12.29 -26.56 -2.08
CA PRO A 86 12.67 -26.02 -0.79
C PRO A 86 12.38 -24.52 -0.69
N VAL A 87 11.87 -24.09 0.46
CA VAL A 87 11.56 -22.67 0.75
C VAL A 87 12.75 -21.77 0.45
N GLY A 88 13.94 -22.14 0.94
CA GLY A 88 15.17 -21.37 0.74
C GLY A 88 15.60 -21.25 -0.73
N ALA A 89 15.33 -22.28 -1.56
CA ALA A 89 15.61 -22.23 -2.99
C ALA A 89 14.68 -21.24 -3.70
N THR A 90 13.39 -21.25 -3.36
CA THR A 90 12.41 -20.31 -3.90
C THR A 90 12.79 -18.86 -3.58
N ILE A 91 13.12 -18.59 -2.32
CA ILE A 91 13.56 -17.26 -1.85
C ILE A 91 14.80 -16.80 -2.62
N ALA A 92 15.84 -17.64 -2.68
CA ALA A 92 17.09 -17.30 -3.34
C ALA A 92 16.88 -16.97 -4.84
N VAL A 93 16.07 -17.77 -5.54
CA VAL A 93 15.75 -17.53 -6.96
C VAL A 93 15.04 -16.19 -7.14
N ILE A 94 14.02 -15.88 -6.34
CA ILE A 94 13.27 -14.62 -6.47
C ILE A 94 14.18 -13.42 -6.20
N ILE A 95 15.01 -13.46 -5.15
CA ILE A 95 15.95 -12.36 -4.83
C ILE A 95 16.96 -12.16 -5.95
N VAL A 96 17.50 -13.25 -6.52
CA VAL A 96 18.41 -13.17 -7.68
C VAL A 96 17.70 -12.56 -8.89
N LEU A 97 16.44 -12.94 -9.17
CA LEU A 97 15.68 -12.36 -10.26
C LEU A 97 15.43 -10.86 -10.04
N TYR A 98 15.07 -10.43 -8.82
CA TYR A 98 14.94 -9.02 -8.49
C TYR A 98 16.26 -8.26 -8.68
N ALA A 99 17.38 -8.85 -8.27
CA ALA A 99 18.70 -8.26 -8.48
C ALA A 99 18.98 -8.09 -9.98
N LEU A 100 18.76 -9.14 -10.78
CA LEU A 100 18.98 -9.11 -12.22
C LEU A 100 18.13 -8.05 -12.91
N ILE A 101 16.83 -7.98 -12.60
CA ILE A 101 15.91 -7.01 -13.22
C ILE A 101 16.28 -5.58 -12.83
N ASN A 102 16.59 -5.32 -11.55
CA ASN A 102 16.92 -3.98 -11.08
C ASN A 102 18.32 -3.50 -11.50
N LEU A 103 19.22 -4.41 -11.88
CA LEU A 103 20.54 -4.08 -12.42
C LEU A 103 20.55 -3.94 -13.95
N MET A 104 19.58 -4.53 -14.65
CA MET A 104 19.40 -4.38 -16.11
C MET A 104 18.76 -3.03 -16.47
N ALA A 105 18.92 -2.62 -17.74
CA ALA A 105 18.55 -1.27 -18.20
C ALA A 105 17.06 -0.96 -17.97
N ILE A 106 16.81 0.07 -17.15
CA ILE A 106 15.51 0.59 -16.67
C ILE A 106 14.50 0.83 -17.80
N GLN A 107 14.96 1.02 -19.04
CA GLN A 107 14.10 1.33 -20.20
C GLN A 107 13.01 0.27 -20.47
N TYR A 108 13.26 -1.02 -20.19
CA TYR A 108 12.26 -2.08 -20.41
C TYR A 108 11.33 -2.31 -19.22
N PHE A 109 11.68 -1.75 -18.06
CA PHE A 109 10.90 -1.94 -16.83
C PHE A 109 9.53 -1.25 -16.93
N GLY A 110 9.49 -0.01 -17.45
CA GLY A 110 8.25 0.75 -17.61
C GLY A 110 7.22 0.07 -18.52
N GLU A 111 7.66 -0.47 -19.66
CA GLU A 111 6.77 -1.19 -20.58
C GLU A 111 6.25 -2.50 -19.97
N THR A 112 7.14 -3.28 -19.33
CA THR A 112 6.76 -4.56 -18.72
C THR A 112 5.76 -4.35 -17.58
N GLU A 113 5.99 -3.35 -16.74
CA GLU A 113 5.10 -3.02 -15.62
C GLU A 113 3.74 -2.49 -16.11
N PHE A 114 3.71 -1.77 -17.23
CA PHE A 114 2.46 -1.36 -17.87
C PHE A 114 1.60 -2.57 -18.28
N TRP A 115 2.19 -3.58 -18.94
CA TRP A 115 1.49 -4.81 -19.31
C TRP A 115 1.07 -5.62 -18.07
N ALA A 116 1.93 -5.71 -17.06
CA ALA A 116 1.60 -6.37 -15.79
C ALA A 116 0.42 -5.68 -15.09
N ALA A 117 0.36 -4.35 -15.11
CA ALA A 117 -0.75 -3.58 -14.55
C ALA A 117 -2.08 -3.84 -15.27
N ILE A 118 -2.07 -3.97 -16.60
CA ILE A 118 -3.27 -4.38 -17.37
C ILE A 118 -3.73 -5.78 -16.92
N GLY A 119 -2.80 -6.73 -16.78
CA GLY A 119 -3.10 -8.07 -16.29
C GLY A 119 -3.78 -8.06 -14.91
N LYS A 120 -3.30 -7.23 -13.98
CA LYS A 120 -3.90 -7.05 -12.63
C LYS A 120 -5.34 -6.55 -12.73
N VAL A 121 -5.61 -5.58 -13.61
CA VAL A 121 -6.98 -5.05 -13.83
C VAL A 121 -7.90 -6.12 -14.42
N ILE A 122 -7.43 -6.87 -15.43
CA ILE A 122 -8.20 -7.97 -16.04
C ILE A 122 -8.55 -9.03 -14.99
N LEU A 123 -7.59 -9.40 -14.13
CA LEU A 123 -7.81 -10.33 -13.04
C LEU A 123 -8.91 -9.84 -12.10
N ILE A 124 -8.84 -8.60 -11.60
CA ILE A 124 -9.84 -8.04 -10.67
C ILE A 124 -11.23 -8.02 -11.31
N VAL A 125 -11.34 -7.52 -12.54
CA VAL A 125 -12.61 -7.46 -13.27
C VAL A 125 -13.17 -8.87 -13.50
N GLY A 126 -12.31 -9.82 -13.90
CA GLY A 126 -12.68 -11.23 -14.07
C GLY A 126 -13.21 -11.87 -12.78
N LEU A 127 -12.60 -11.58 -11.63
CA LEU A 127 -13.05 -12.09 -10.32
C LEU A 127 -14.39 -11.50 -9.88
N ILE A 128 -14.67 -10.23 -10.22
CA ILE A 128 -15.97 -9.60 -9.98
C ILE A 128 -17.06 -10.28 -10.83
N PHE A 129 -16.81 -10.46 -12.13
CA PHE A 129 -17.74 -11.17 -13.01
C PHE A 129 -17.94 -12.62 -12.59
N PHE A 130 -16.86 -13.32 -12.25
CA PHE A 130 -16.92 -14.67 -11.70
C PHE A 130 -17.89 -14.73 -10.52
N THR A 131 -17.73 -13.83 -9.54
CA THR A 131 -18.61 -13.77 -8.36
C THR A 131 -20.07 -13.60 -8.74
N PHE A 132 -20.37 -12.66 -9.63
CA PHE A 132 -21.74 -12.43 -10.09
C PHE A 132 -22.35 -13.64 -10.80
N ILE A 133 -21.58 -14.30 -11.68
CA ILE A 133 -22.06 -15.47 -12.43
C ILE A 133 -22.34 -16.65 -11.49
N VAL A 134 -21.42 -16.95 -10.56
CA VAL A 134 -21.60 -18.10 -9.67
C VAL A 134 -22.68 -17.88 -8.62
N MET A 135 -22.87 -16.64 -8.13
CA MET A 135 -23.88 -16.34 -7.11
C MET A 135 -25.31 -16.47 -7.64
N VAL A 136 -25.53 -16.28 -8.96
CA VAL A 136 -26.85 -16.41 -9.60
C VAL A 136 -27.13 -17.81 -10.16
N GLY A 137 -26.28 -18.80 -9.85
CA GLY A 137 -26.45 -20.19 -10.27
C GLY A 137 -25.73 -20.59 -11.56
N GLY A 138 -24.87 -19.72 -12.12
CA GLY A 138 -23.98 -20.02 -13.24
C GLY A 138 -22.77 -20.88 -12.84
N ASN A 139 -22.93 -21.80 -11.90
CA ASN A 139 -21.87 -22.65 -11.37
C ASN A 139 -22.17 -24.15 -11.64
N PRO A 140 -21.19 -25.06 -11.52
CA PRO A 140 -21.39 -26.48 -11.81
C PRO A 140 -22.44 -27.18 -10.93
N GLN A 141 -22.69 -26.66 -9.73
CA GLN A 141 -23.69 -27.18 -8.79
C GLN A 141 -25.10 -26.66 -9.10
N LYS A 142 -25.23 -25.68 -10.01
CA LYS A 142 -26.48 -25.03 -10.42
C LYS A 142 -27.27 -24.43 -9.26
N ASP A 143 -26.58 -24.04 -8.19
CA ASP A 143 -27.19 -23.46 -7.00
C ASP A 143 -27.06 -21.92 -7.00
N ALA A 144 -28.17 -21.22 -6.86
CA ALA A 144 -28.15 -19.76 -6.71
C ALA A 144 -27.99 -19.40 -5.23
N PHE A 145 -26.76 -19.45 -4.72
CA PHE A 145 -26.51 -19.21 -3.29
C PHE A 145 -26.60 -17.74 -2.89
N GLY A 146 -26.44 -16.77 -3.80
CA GLY A 146 -26.59 -15.35 -3.51
C GLY A 146 -25.88 -14.91 -2.21
N PHE A 147 -26.62 -14.29 -1.28
CA PHE A 147 -26.12 -13.85 0.03
C PHE A 147 -26.30 -14.91 1.14
N THR A 148 -26.30 -16.20 0.82
CA THR A 148 -26.52 -17.27 1.81
C THR A 148 -25.53 -17.19 2.97
N TYR A 149 -24.24 -16.96 2.69
CA TYR A 149 -23.21 -16.91 3.74
C TYR A 149 -23.29 -15.67 4.66
N TRP A 150 -24.00 -14.64 4.24
CA TRP A 150 -24.31 -13.49 5.11
C TRP A 150 -25.43 -13.80 6.11
N LYS A 151 -26.22 -14.85 5.86
CA LYS A 151 -27.28 -15.33 6.74
C LYS A 151 -26.84 -16.51 7.58
N SER A 152 -26.15 -17.48 6.98
CA SER A 152 -25.64 -18.69 7.62
C SER A 152 -24.25 -19.03 7.07
N PRO A 153 -23.18 -19.00 7.88
CA PRO A 153 -23.13 -18.89 9.35
C PRO A 153 -23.42 -17.50 9.93
N GLY A 154 -23.51 -16.46 9.08
CA GLY A 154 -23.91 -15.11 9.47
C GLY A 154 -22.94 -14.02 9.01
N ALA A 155 -23.37 -12.76 9.10
CA ALA A 155 -22.59 -11.63 8.58
C ALA A 155 -21.42 -11.22 9.48
N PHE A 156 -21.52 -11.47 10.79
CA PHE A 156 -20.55 -11.02 11.79
C PHE A 156 -20.00 -12.21 12.56
N ALA A 157 -18.71 -12.49 12.40
CA ALA A 157 -18.01 -13.51 13.17
C ALA A 157 -17.52 -12.94 14.50
N GLU A 158 -17.53 -13.78 15.53
CA GLU A 158 -17.00 -13.47 16.85
C GLU A 158 -15.52 -13.84 16.92
N LEU A 159 -14.69 -12.96 17.50
CA LEU A 159 -13.25 -13.15 17.63
C LEU A 159 -12.80 -12.92 19.09
N TYR A 160 -12.09 -13.92 19.64
CA TYR A 160 -11.54 -13.99 21.02
C TYR A 160 -12.56 -13.97 22.18
N TYR A 161 -13.71 -13.34 22.00
CA TYR A 161 -14.77 -13.20 22.98
C TYR A 161 -16.11 -13.53 22.35
N ASP A 162 -17.09 -13.88 23.17
CA ASP A 162 -18.46 -14.13 22.70
C ASP A 162 -19.27 -12.83 22.60
N GLY A 163 -20.31 -12.84 21.76
CA GLY A 163 -21.30 -11.78 21.65
C GLY A 163 -20.81 -10.48 21.01
N ALA A 164 -21.29 -9.34 21.49
CA ALA A 164 -21.05 -8.04 20.85
C ALA A 164 -19.57 -7.62 20.87
N LEU A 165 -18.85 -7.95 21.94
CA LEU A 165 -17.41 -7.68 22.04
C LEU A 165 -16.64 -8.50 20.99
N GLY A 166 -16.96 -9.79 20.85
CA GLY A 166 -16.38 -10.65 19.82
C GLY A 166 -16.56 -10.11 18.41
N LYS A 167 -17.77 -9.64 18.09
CA LYS A 167 -18.09 -9.04 16.78
C LYS A 167 -17.33 -7.73 16.53
N PHE A 168 -17.18 -6.90 17.56
CA PHE A 168 -16.41 -5.66 17.46
C PHE A 168 -14.92 -5.94 17.22
N VAL A 169 -14.35 -6.91 17.94
CA VAL A 169 -12.96 -7.33 17.79
C VAL A 169 -12.73 -7.96 16.41
N GLY A 170 -13.70 -8.74 15.89
CA GLY A 170 -13.70 -9.23 14.52
C GLY A 170 -13.75 -8.12 13.48
N PHE A 171 -14.58 -7.10 13.68
CA PHE A 171 -14.58 -5.88 12.86
C PHE A 171 -13.23 -5.14 12.91
N LEU A 172 -12.64 -5.04 14.10
CA LEU A 172 -11.35 -4.37 14.27
C LEU A 172 -10.23 -5.09 13.52
N ALA A 173 -10.22 -6.42 13.52
CA ALA A 173 -9.29 -7.21 12.72
C ALA A 173 -9.46 -6.94 11.22
N CYS A 174 -10.70 -6.88 10.72
CA CYS A 174 -10.97 -6.49 9.34
C CYS A 174 -10.53 -5.05 9.03
N LEU A 175 -10.65 -4.13 10.00
CA LEU A 175 -10.24 -2.73 9.84
C LEU A 175 -8.71 -2.59 9.76
N ILE A 176 -7.96 -3.35 10.55
CA ILE A 176 -6.50 -3.42 10.46
C ILE A 176 -6.08 -3.99 9.10
N GLN A 177 -6.76 -5.03 8.61
CA GLN A 177 -6.49 -5.57 7.27
C GLN A 177 -6.82 -4.57 6.15
N ALA A 178 -7.88 -3.79 6.30
CA ALA A 178 -8.21 -2.70 5.37
C ALA A 178 -7.14 -1.61 5.38
N ALA A 179 -6.57 -1.31 6.56
CA ALA A 179 -5.49 -0.35 6.73
C ALA A 179 -4.20 -0.76 6.01
N PHE A 180 -3.88 -2.06 6.01
CA PHE A 180 -2.81 -2.60 5.19
C PHE A 180 -3.14 -2.51 3.69
N SER A 181 -4.32 -3.01 3.30
CA SER A 181 -4.65 -3.28 1.90
C SER A 181 -4.88 -2.01 1.07
N ILE A 182 -5.41 -0.96 1.68
CA ILE A 182 -5.78 0.27 0.97
C ILE A 182 -4.68 1.32 1.16
N ALA A 183 -3.77 1.34 0.19
CA ALA A 183 -2.70 2.33 0.01
C ALA A 183 -2.77 2.98 -1.39
N GLY A 184 -1.82 3.84 -1.76
CA GLY A 184 -1.70 4.33 -3.13
C GLY A 184 -1.63 5.85 -3.34
N PRO A 185 -2.29 6.72 -2.53
CA PRO A 185 -2.21 8.16 -2.75
C PRO A 185 -0.77 8.72 -2.67
N ASP A 186 0.03 8.13 -1.80
CA ASP A 186 1.47 8.36 -1.65
C ASP A 186 2.28 7.97 -2.90
N TYR A 187 1.95 6.84 -3.56
CA TYR A 187 2.60 6.44 -4.81
C TYR A 187 2.26 7.37 -5.98
N VAL A 188 0.99 7.81 -6.10
CA VAL A 188 0.60 8.83 -7.10
C VAL A 188 1.39 10.12 -6.87
N ALA A 189 1.59 10.49 -5.61
CA ALA A 189 2.36 11.66 -5.26
C ALA A 189 3.85 11.51 -5.61
N MET A 190 4.44 10.31 -5.51
CA MET A 190 5.83 10.09 -5.93
C MET A 190 6.03 10.32 -7.43
N ALA A 191 5.07 9.91 -8.25
CA ALA A 191 5.11 10.13 -9.70
C ALA A 191 4.95 11.61 -10.10
N ALA A 192 4.53 12.49 -9.19
CA ALA A 192 4.31 13.90 -9.47
C ALA A 192 5.55 14.64 -9.98
N GLY A 193 6.74 14.25 -9.52
CA GLY A 193 8.01 14.85 -9.96
C GLY A 193 8.45 14.45 -11.37
N GLU A 194 7.86 13.39 -11.92
CA GLU A 194 8.21 12.84 -13.24
C GLU A 194 7.07 12.99 -14.28
N ALA A 195 5.90 13.44 -13.85
CA ALA A 195 4.73 13.62 -14.70
C ALA A 195 4.87 14.83 -15.63
N GLU A 196 4.41 14.68 -16.88
CA GLU A 196 4.26 15.80 -17.82
C GLU A 196 3.08 16.70 -17.40
N ASN A 197 3.27 18.02 -17.42
CA ASN A 197 2.26 19.01 -16.98
C ASN A 197 1.50 18.61 -15.69
N PRO A 198 2.23 18.43 -14.56
CA PRO A 198 1.70 17.78 -13.36
C PRO A 198 0.51 18.52 -12.75
N ARG A 199 0.46 19.85 -12.80
CA ARG A 199 -0.64 20.65 -12.22
C ARG A 199 -2.00 20.40 -12.88
N LYS A 200 -2.01 19.97 -14.15
CA LYS A 200 -3.22 19.62 -14.89
C LYS A 200 -3.61 18.15 -14.75
N ILE A 201 -2.61 17.26 -14.74
CA ILE A 201 -2.82 15.80 -14.74
C ILE A 201 -3.08 15.26 -13.33
N LEU A 202 -2.30 15.70 -12.32
CA LEU A 202 -2.40 15.17 -10.96
C LEU A 202 -3.79 15.29 -10.33
N PRO A 203 -4.52 16.42 -10.45
CA PRO A 203 -5.88 16.51 -9.92
C PRO A 203 -6.83 15.45 -10.48
N ARG A 204 -6.65 15.05 -11.74
CA ARG A 204 -7.41 13.98 -12.38
C ARG A 204 -6.94 12.62 -11.91
N ALA A 205 -5.63 12.39 -11.89
CA ALA A 205 -5.02 11.14 -11.43
C ALA A 205 -5.46 10.78 -10.01
N PHE A 206 -5.39 11.74 -9.06
CA PHE A 206 -5.85 11.52 -7.68
C PHE A 206 -7.33 11.16 -7.59
N LYS A 207 -8.20 11.83 -8.37
CA LYS A 207 -9.64 11.49 -8.42
C LYS A 207 -9.86 10.08 -8.95
N THR A 208 -9.25 9.73 -10.08
CA THR A 208 -9.39 8.41 -10.70
C THR A 208 -8.88 7.30 -9.78
N VAL A 209 -7.72 7.50 -9.15
CA VAL A 209 -7.16 6.53 -8.21
C VAL A 209 -8.08 6.33 -7.01
N PHE A 210 -8.65 7.40 -6.45
CA PHE A 210 -9.61 7.27 -5.36
C PHE A 210 -10.85 6.45 -5.74
N TYR A 211 -11.49 6.77 -6.88
CA TYR A 211 -12.67 6.03 -7.33
C TYR A 211 -12.33 4.57 -7.62
N ARG A 212 -11.19 4.32 -8.26
CA ARG A 212 -10.72 2.98 -8.61
C ARG A 212 -10.43 2.13 -7.36
N LEU A 213 -9.68 2.68 -6.40
CA LEU A 213 -9.37 1.99 -5.15
C LEU A 213 -10.65 1.70 -4.37
N THR A 214 -11.51 2.71 -4.17
CA THR A 214 -12.77 2.53 -3.44
C THR A 214 -13.65 1.48 -4.11
N PHE A 215 -13.82 1.56 -5.44
CA PHE A 215 -14.62 0.60 -6.18
C PHE A 215 -14.08 -0.83 -6.04
N PHE A 216 -12.80 -1.07 -6.34
CA PHE A 216 -12.25 -2.43 -6.31
C PHE A 216 -12.13 -3.00 -4.89
N PHE A 217 -11.79 -2.21 -3.89
CA PHE A 217 -11.66 -2.70 -2.52
C PHE A 217 -13.01 -2.94 -1.84
N VAL A 218 -13.96 -2.01 -1.98
CA VAL A 218 -15.31 -2.18 -1.43
C VAL A 218 -16.05 -3.30 -2.14
N LEU A 219 -16.05 -3.30 -3.48
CA LEU A 219 -16.70 -4.36 -4.25
C LEU A 219 -15.99 -5.71 -4.07
N GLY A 220 -14.66 -5.72 -4.04
CA GLY A 220 -13.87 -6.92 -3.77
C GLY A 220 -14.18 -7.53 -2.41
N SER A 221 -14.32 -6.70 -1.37
CA SER A 221 -14.70 -7.15 -0.02
C SER A 221 -16.11 -7.77 0.00
N LEU A 222 -17.04 -7.19 -0.76
CA LEU A 222 -18.40 -7.71 -0.93
C LEU A 222 -18.36 -9.06 -1.68
N CYS A 223 -17.62 -9.14 -2.78
CA CYS A 223 -17.49 -10.35 -3.59
C CYS A 223 -16.92 -11.52 -2.77
N VAL A 224 -15.82 -11.30 -2.05
CA VAL A 224 -15.23 -12.33 -1.17
C VAL A 224 -16.23 -12.76 -0.10
N GLY A 225 -16.95 -11.81 0.51
CA GLY A 225 -17.96 -12.12 1.52
C GLY A 225 -19.15 -12.91 0.99
N ILE A 226 -19.44 -12.84 -0.31
CA ILE A 226 -20.49 -13.62 -0.98
C ILE A 226 -20.00 -15.03 -1.31
N LEU A 227 -18.73 -15.21 -1.68
CA LEU A 227 -18.22 -16.45 -2.27
C LEU A 227 -18.00 -17.60 -1.29
N VAL A 228 -17.50 -17.30 -0.08
CA VAL A 228 -17.05 -18.31 0.88
C VAL A 228 -17.56 -17.98 2.27
N PRO A 229 -18.11 -18.95 3.02
CA PRO A 229 -18.49 -18.74 4.41
C PRO A 229 -17.26 -18.52 5.28
N TYR A 230 -17.39 -17.70 6.32
CA TYR A 230 -16.22 -17.29 7.11
C TYR A 230 -15.62 -18.43 7.94
N ASP A 231 -16.37 -19.51 8.16
CA ASP A 231 -16.05 -20.71 8.93
C ASP A 231 -15.66 -21.92 8.05
N ASP A 232 -15.36 -21.68 6.77
CA ASP A 232 -14.96 -22.73 5.84
C ASP A 232 -13.71 -23.50 6.33
N PRO A 233 -13.77 -24.85 6.46
CA PRO A 233 -12.66 -25.64 6.98
C PRO A 233 -11.40 -25.58 6.11
N ASN A 234 -11.53 -25.49 4.79
CA ASN A 234 -10.38 -25.41 3.88
C ASN A 234 -9.68 -24.06 4.03
N MET A 235 -10.45 -22.97 4.17
CA MET A 235 -9.90 -21.65 4.48
C MET A 235 -9.17 -21.64 5.83
N ILE A 236 -9.77 -22.23 6.87
CA ILE A 236 -9.16 -22.29 8.20
C ILE A 236 -7.87 -23.12 8.17
N ALA A 237 -7.90 -24.30 7.52
CA ALA A 237 -6.73 -25.16 7.38
C ALA A 237 -5.60 -24.50 6.56
N ALA A 238 -5.94 -23.74 5.50
CA ALA A 238 -4.96 -23.02 4.69
C ALA A 238 -4.14 -22.03 5.54
N PHE A 239 -4.81 -21.27 6.40
CA PHE A 239 -4.18 -20.23 7.21
C PHE A 239 -3.58 -20.74 8.52
N ARG A 240 -4.18 -21.76 9.17
CA ARG A 240 -3.67 -22.31 10.43
C ARG A 240 -2.59 -23.37 10.25
N ASP A 241 -2.80 -24.29 9.32
CA ASP A 241 -1.95 -25.48 9.21
C ASP A 241 -0.86 -25.35 8.14
N GLY A 242 -0.90 -24.28 7.34
CA GLY A 242 0.04 -24.06 6.23
C GLY A 242 0.08 -25.22 5.23
N LYS A 243 -1.03 -25.97 5.11
CA LYS A 243 -1.08 -27.19 4.32
C LYS A 243 -0.99 -26.89 2.82
N SER A 244 -0.05 -27.60 2.21
CA SER A 244 0.05 -27.92 0.79
C SER A 244 -1.31 -28.11 0.10
N GLY A 245 -1.55 -27.38 -1.00
CA GLY A 245 -2.80 -27.46 -1.78
C GLY A 245 -4.00 -26.69 -1.21
N ALA A 246 -3.90 -26.13 0.00
CA ALA A 246 -4.95 -25.28 0.54
C ALA A 246 -4.87 -23.89 -0.13
N ALA A 247 -5.89 -23.56 -0.92
CA ALA A 247 -5.95 -22.31 -1.66
C ALA A 247 -5.88 -21.09 -0.70
N ALA A 248 -4.81 -20.29 -0.80
CA ALA A 248 -4.63 -19.07 0.00
C ALA A 248 -5.70 -17.98 -0.24
N SER A 249 -6.28 -17.98 -1.44
CA SER A 249 -7.22 -16.97 -1.90
C SER A 249 -8.67 -17.45 -1.73
N PRO A 250 -9.56 -16.66 -1.11
CA PRO A 250 -10.98 -16.98 -1.02
C PRO A 250 -11.64 -17.25 -2.38
N TYR A 251 -11.17 -16.60 -3.45
CA TYR A 251 -11.67 -16.87 -4.80
C TYR A 251 -11.33 -18.28 -5.27
N VAL A 252 -10.11 -18.73 -4.98
CA VAL A 252 -9.64 -20.06 -5.38
C VAL A 252 -10.31 -21.14 -4.52
N ILE A 253 -10.50 -20.89 -3.23
CA ILE A 253 -11.31 -21.76 -2.35
C ILE A 253 -12.74 -21.89 -2.88
N ALA A 254 -13.36 -20.78 -3.29
CA ALA A 254 -14.70 -20.80 -3.85
C ALA A 254 -14.77 -21.64 -5.14
N MET A 255 -13.79 -21.48 -6.03
CA MET A 255 -13.71 -22.26 -7.28
C MET A 255 -13.57 -23.76 -7.01
N ASP A 256 -12.74 -24.14 -6.04
CA ASP A 256 -12.56 -25.54 -5.62
C ASP A 256 -13.85 -26.11 -5.01
N ARG A 257 -14.50 -25.38 -4.10
CA ARG A 257 -15.80 -25.76 -3.51
C ARG A 257 -16.89 -25.96 -4.56
N LEU A 258 -16.87 -25.17 -5.63
CA LEU A 258 -17.81 -25.27 -6.75
C LEU A 258 -17.43 -26.36 -7.77
N GLY A 259 -16.30 -27.05 -7.59
CA GLY A 259 -15.82 -28.11 -8.50
C GLY A 259 -15.21 -27.59 -9.81
N ILE A 260 -14.76 -26.33 -9.85
CA ILE A 260 -14.16 -25.70 -11.04
C ILE A 260 -12.68 -26.05 -11.09
N ARG A 261 -12.26 -26.86 -12.08
CA ARG A 261 -10.90 -27.42 -12.12
C ARG A 261 -9.83 -26.46 -12.67
N VAL A 262 -10.13 -25.71 -13.73
CA VAL A 262 -9.09 -24.97 -14.49
C VAL A 262 -8.86 -23.55 -13.95
N LEU A 263 -9.94 -22.86 -13.58
CA LEU A 263 -9.90 -21.46 -13.17
C LEU A 263 -8.99 -21.19 -11.94
N PRO A 264 -8.94 -22.06 -10.90
CA PRO A 264 -7.99 -21.95 -9.80
C PRO A 264 -6.53 -21.75 -10.25
N HIS A 265 -6.07 -22.53 -11.23
CA HIS A 265 -4.69 -22.46 -11.72
C HIS A 265 -4.41 -21.16 -12.46
N ILE A 266 -5.35 -20.68 -13.27
CA ILE A 266 -5.22 -19.40 -13.99
C ILE A 266 -5.13 -18.24 -12.99
N VAL A 267 -6.04 -18.22 -12.00
CA VAL A 267 -6.08 -17.17 -10.99
C VAL A 267 -4.81 -17.16 -10.16
N ASN A 268 -4.37 -18.31 -9.64
CA ASN A 268 -3.13 -18.37 -8.87
C ASN A 268 -1.90 -17.98 -9.70
N ALA A 269 -1.83 -18.37 -10.98
CA ALA A 269 -0.73 -17.95 -11.85
C ALA A 269 -0.69 -16.43 -12.04
N MET A 270 -1.85 -15.80 -12.24
CA MET A 270 -1.93 -14.34 -12.35
C MET A 270 -1.61 -13.63 -11.03
N ILE A 271 -2.02 -14.19 -9.89
CA ILE A 271 -1.67 -13.66 -8.56
C ILE A 271 -0.15 -13.76 -8.34
N LEU A 272 0.48 -14.89 -8.70
CA LEU A 272 1.92 -15.08 -8.59
C LEU A 272 2.69 -14.06 -9.43
N VAL A 273 2.30 -13.86 -10.70
CA VAL A 273 2.90 -12.85 -11.58
C VAL A 273 2.69 -11.45 -11.01
N SER A 274 1.51 -11.18 -10.43
CA SER A 274 1.21 -9.90 -9.79
C SER A 274 2.09 -9.63 -8.56
N ALA A 275 2.27 -10.62 -7.68
CA ALA A 275 3.11 -10.55 -6.49
C ALA A 275 4.58 -10.35 -6.87
N PHE A 276 5.07 -11.11 -7.86
CA PHE A 276 6.43 -10.96 -8.37
C PHE A 276 6.68 -9.55 -8.96
N SER A 277 5.76 -9.05 -9.78
CA SER A 277 5.82 -7.68 -10.34
C SER A 277 5.78 -6.62 -9.24
N ALA A 278 4.88 -6.76 -8.25
CA ALA A 278 4.81 -5.83 -7.11
C ALA A 278 6.12 -5.78 -6.32
N GLY A 279 6.67 -6.95 -5.96
CA GLY A 279 7.95 -7.01 -5.25
C GLY A 279 9.11 -6.37 -6.01
N ASN A 280 9.16 -6.53 -7.34
CA ASN A 280 10.17 -5.85 -8.14
C ASN A 280 9.99 -4.33 -8.15
N SER A 281 8.75 -3.84 -8.24
CA SER A 281 8.42 -2.42 -8.11
C SER A 281 8.80 -1.86 -6.74
N TYR A 282 8.59 -2.62 -5.65
CA TYR A 282 9.04 -2.21 -4.31
C TYR A 282 10.56 -2.18 -4.16
N VAL A 283 11.30 -3.09 -4.79
CA VAL A 283 12.77 -3.01 -4.82
C VAL A 283 13.22 -1.71 -5.49
N PHE A 284 12.60 -1.35 -6.62
CA PHE A 284 12.88 -0.11 -7.32
C PHE A 284 12.55 1.12 -6.46
N CYS A 285 11.35 1.18 -5.87
CA CYS A 285 10.89 2.28 -5.01
C CYS A 285 11.75 2.43 -3.76
N ALA A 286 12.04 1.34 -3.03
CA ALA A 286 12.91 1.34 -1.85
C ALA A 286 14.32 1.85 -2.19
N THR A 287 14.87 1.39 -3.30
CA THR A 287 16.19 1.79 -3.81
C THR A 287 16.23 3.30 -4.09
N ARG A 288 15.22 3.82 -4.80
CA ARG A 288 15.12 5.25 -5.15
C ARG A 288 14.89 6.13 -3.93
N SER A 289 14.07 5.68 -2.98
CA SER A 289 13.84 6.36 -1.71
C SER A 289 15.13 6.48 -0.89
N LEU A 290 15.89 5.39 -0.76
CA LEU A 290 17.18 5.41 -0.06
C LEU A 290 18.22 6.29 -0.75
N TYR A 291 18.27 6.24 -2.09
CA TYR A 291 19.14 7.11 -2.89
C TYR A 291 18.77 8.60 -2.72
N GLY A 292 17.47 8.92 -2.71
CA GLY A 292 16.98 10.28 -2.44
C GLY A 292 17.40 10.80 -1.07
N LEU A 293 17.27 9.97 -0.02
CA LEU A 293 17.77 10.30 1.32
C LEU A 293 19.28 10.54 1.33
N ALA A 294 20.05 9.73 0.61
CA ALA A 294 21.48 9.91 0.50
C ALA A 294 21.80 11.26 -0.15
N LEU A 295 21.17 11.60 -1.28
CA LEU A 295 21.36 12.87 -1.98
C LEU A 295 21.14 14.08 -1.08
N GLU A 296 20.09 14.07 -0.26
CA GLU A 296 19.78 15.12 0.73
C GLU A 296 20.73 15.14 1.96
N GLY A 297 21.72 14.25 2.02
CA GLY A 297 22.65 14.17 3.15
C GLY A 297 22.05 13.49 4.39
N LYS A 298 20.89 12.86 4.24
CA LYS A 298 20.14 12.15 5.31
C LYS A 298 20.47 10.65 5.38
N ALA A 299 21.31 10.16 4.48
CA ALA A 299 21.87 8.80 4.51
C ALA A 299 23.36 8.81 4.11
N PRO A 300 24.13 7.73 4.42
CA PRO A 300 25.56 7.65 4.13
C PRO A 300 25.94 7.97 2.67
N ARG A 301 27.05 8.70 2.48
CA ARG A 301 27.45 9.22 1.16
C ARG A 301 27.76 8.13 0.12
N PHE A 302 28.20 6.95 0.54
CA PHE A 302 28.51 5.84 -0.40
C PHE A 302 27.27 5.35 -1.16
N LEU A 303 26.06 5.56 -0.62
CA LEU A 303 24.79 5.21 -1.26
C LEU A 303 24.50 6.08 -2.49
N LYS A 304 25.21 7.19 -2.70
CA LYS A 304 25.09 8.04 -3.89
C LYS A 304 25.76 7.44 -5.14
N ILE A 305 26.52 6.35 -5.00
CA ILE A 305 27.31 5.81 -6.12
C ILE A 305 26.38 5.04 -7.07
N CYS A 306 26.36 5.47 -8.32
CA CYS A 306 25.60 4.86 -9.40
C CYS A 306 26.49 4.11 -10.40
N THR A 307 25.94 3.09 -11.05
CA THR A 307 26.53 2.46 -12.24
C THR A 307 26.56 3.43 -13.42
N ARG A 308 27.25 3.04 -14.50
CA ARG A 308 27.27 3.81 -15.77
C ARG A 308 25.87 4.04 -16.37
N THR A 309 24.91 3.18 -16.04
CA THR A 309 23.51 3.25 -16.49
C THR A 309 22.61 4.02 -15.52
N GLY A 310 23.14 4.60 -14.43
CA GLY A 310 22.38 5.42 -13.49
C GLY A 310 21.65 4.65 -12.38
N VAL A 311 22.01 3.38 -12.15
CA VAL A 311 21.43 2.55 -11.09
C VAL A 311 22.25 2.70 -9.80
N PRO A 312 21.66 3.08 -8.65
CA PRO A 312 22.39 3.23 -7.38
C PRO A 312 22.68 1.86 -6.75
N ILE A 313 23.80 1.25 -7.13
CA ILE A 313 24.10 -0.17 -6.85
C ILE A 313 24.12 -0.51 -5.36
N TYR A 314 24.68 0.35 -4.51
CA TYR A 314 24.73 0.08 -3.07
C TYR A 314 23.34 0.17 -2.42
N CYS A 315 22.45 1.03 -2.93
CA CYS A 315 21.07 1.06 -2.47
C CYS A 315 20.35 -0.24 -2.82
N VAL A 316 20.54 -0.74 -4.05
CA VAL A 316 19.99 -2.04 -4.49
C VAL A 316 20.49 -3.16 -3.57
N LEU A 317 21.79 -3.22 -3.30
CA LEU A 317 22.36 -4.24 -2.40
C LEU A 317 21.77 -4.17 -1.00
N VAL A 318 21.60 -2.98 -0.41
CA VAL A 318 20.97 -2.83 0.92
C VAL A 318 19.54 -3.36 0.91
N VAL A 319 18.75 -3.05 -0.12
CA VAL A 319 17.36 -3.53 -0.23
C VAL A 319 17.31 -5.05 -0.41
N LEU A 320 18.19 -5.62 -1.23
CA LEU A 320 18.28 -7.07 -1.40
C LEU A 320 18.75 -7.79 -0.13
N LEU A 321 19.62 -7.17 0.68
CA LEU A 321 20.00 -7.70 1.99
C LEU A 321 18.80 -7.71 2.95
N ILE A 322 17.93 -6.69 2.92
CA ILE A 322 16.68 -6.68 3.68
C ILE A 322 15.72 -7.76 3.17
N ALA A 323 15.70 -8.04 1.86
CA ALA A 323 14.90 -9.12 1.29
C ALA A 323 15.28 -10.50 1.85
N LEU A 324 16.51 -10.69 2.35
CA LEU A 324 16.91 -11.93 3.05
C LEU A 324 16.11 -12.19 4.33
N LEU A 325 15.39 -11.21 4.88
CA LEU A 325 14.45 -11.45 5.98
C LEU A 325 13.31 -12.40 5.58
N SER A 326 13.05 -12.63 4.29
CA SER A 326 12.15 -13.69 3.84
C SER A 326 12.62 -15.10 4.25
N PHE A 327 13.90 -15.32 4.55
CA PHE A 327 14.41 -16.59 5.09
C PHE A 327 13.85 -16.94 6.49
N LEU A 328 13.17 -16.00 7.16
CA LEU A 328 12.40 -16.31 8.39
C LEU A 328 11.33 -17.40 8.16
N GLN A 329 10.92 -17.64 6.91
CA GLN A 329 10.03 -18.76 6.53
C GLN A 329 10.69 -20.15 6.68
N LEU A 330 12.01 -20.23 6.88
CA LEU A 330 12.67 -21.52 7.14
C LEU A 330 12.41 -22.02 8.56
N SER A 331 12.25 -21.10 9.51
CA SER A 331 12.02 -21.40 10.92
C SER A 331 10.56 -21.23 11.35
N ASN A 332 9.72 -20.62 10.51
CA ASN A 332 8.32 -20.33 10.77
C ASN A 332 7.47 -20.60 9.53
N SER A 333 6.15 -20.76 9.66
CA SER A 333 5.29 -20.89 8.48
C SER A 333 5.22 -19.59 7.68
N SER A 334 5.03 -19.71 6.36
CA SER A 334 4.86 -18.56 5.46
C SER A 334 3.77 -17.61 5.93
N ALA A 335 2.65 -18.12 6.44
CA ALA A 335 1.54 -17.31 6.94
C ALA A 335 1.92 -16.44 8.16
N VAL A 336 2.72 -16.96 9.09
CA VAL A 336 3.20 -16.22 10.26
C VAL A 336 4.12 -15.08 9.83
N VAL A 337 5.08 -15.38 8.94
CA VAL A 337 6.03 -14.39 8.42
C VAL A 337 5.32 -13.30 7.59
N LEU A 338 4.33 -13.68 6.79
CA LEU A 338 3.45 -12.71 6.10
C LEU A 338 2.77 -11.79 7.11
N SER A 339 2.18 -12.34 8.18
CA SER A 339 1.51 -11.55 9.21
C SER A 339 2.46 -10.56 9.89
N TRP A 340 3.71 -10.95 10.16
CA TRP A 340 4.73 -10.07 10.72
C TRP A 340 5.03 -8.88 9.81
N PHE A 341 5.27 -9.14 8.51
CA PHE A 341 5.51 -8.05 7.58
C PHE A 341 4.27 -7.17 7.36
N VAL A 342 3.07 -7.75 7.32
CA VAL A 342 1.81 -6.99 7.27
C VAL A 342 1.72 -6.02 8.45
N SER A 343 2.00 -6.47 9.68
CA SER A 343 1.98 -5.60 10.86
C SER A 343 2.99 -4.44 10.76
N LEU A 344 4.23 -4.73 10.36
CA LEU A 344 5.29 -3.72 10.23
C LEU A 344 4.98 -2.69 9.14
N VAL A 345 4.53 -3.16 7.98
CA VAL A 345 4.15 -2.33 6.83
C VAL A 345 2.96 -1.46 7.20
N THR A 346 1.93 -2.03 7.84
CA THR A 346 0.73 -1.30 8.28
C THR A 346 1.07 -0.19 9.26
N ALA A 347 1.89 -0.48 10.28
CA ALA A 347 2.32 0.53 11.25
C ALA A 347 3.07 1.69 10.56
N SER A 348 4.01 1.35 9.67
CA SER A 348 4.80 2.35 8.93
C SER A 348 3.92 3.21 8.01
N GLN A 349 2.96 2.59 7.31
CA GLN A 349 2.01 3.29 6.42
C GLN A 349 1.12 4.25 7.20
N LEU A 350 0.57 3.81 8.33
CA LEU A 350 -0.29 4.65 9.17
C LEU A 350 0.47 5.87 9.70
N ILE A 351 1.74 5.70 10.10
CA ILE A 351 2.62 6.80 10.49
C ILE A 351 2.81 7.79 9.33
N ASN A 352 3.09 7.30 8.11
CA ASN A 352 3.22 8.16 6.92
C ASN A 352 1.94 8.96 6.66
N PHE A 353 0.78 8.32 6.75
CA PHE A 353 -0.51 9.01 6.59
C PHE A 353 -0.77 10.04 7.69
N SER A 354 -0.42 9.75 8.94
CA SER A 354 -0.46 10.74 10.02
C SER A 354 0.46 11.94 9.73
N VAL A 355 1.68 11.71 9.23
CA VAL A 355 2.62 12.78 8.84
C VAL A 355 2.06 13.61 7.69
N ILE A 356 1.43 12.99 6.69
CA ILE A 356 0.78 13.70 5.58
C ILE A 356 -0.31 14.63 6.10
N CYS A 357 -1.21 14.14 6.96
CA CYS A 357 -2.27 14.96 7.53
C CYS A 357 -1.72 16.09 8.41
N LEU A 358 -0.71 15.83 9.23
CA LEU A 358 -0.04 16.85 10.04
C LEU A 358 0.60 17.94 9.17
N THR A 359 1.32 17.53 8.13
CA THR A 359 1.98 18.42 7.17
C THR A 359 0.95 19.30 6.46
N TYR A 360 -0.18 18.72 6.05
CA TYR A 360 -1.28 19.47 5.46
C TYR A 360 -1.88 20.50 6.42
N LEU A 361 -2.05 20.18 7.70
CA LEU A 361 -2.54 21.12 8.70
C LEU A 361 -1.60 22.32 8.87
N CYS A 362 -0.28 22.10 8.83
CA CYS A 362 0.70 23.18 8.85
C CYS A 362 0.65 24.03 7.57
N PHE A 363 0.59 23.40 6.39
CA PHE A 363 0.39 24.07 5.10
C PHE A 363 -0.89 24.93 5.12
N TYR A 364 -2.01 24.37 5.56
CA TYR A 364 -3.29 25.07 5.65
C TYR A 364 -3.19 26.30 6.58
N ARG A 365 -2.56 26.16 7.75
CA ARG A 365 -2.33 27.29 8.67
C ARG A 365 -1.44 28.37 8.04
N ALA A 366 -0.40 27.99 7.31
CA ALA A 366 0.46 28.93 6.59
C ALA A 366 -0.33 29.72 5.55
N THR A 367 -1.16 29.06 4.73
CA THR A 367 -1.98 29.75 3.72
C THR A 367 -2.91 30.79 4.36
N LYS A 368 -3.48 30.48 5.53
CA LYS A 368 -4.36 31.40 6.27
C LYS A 368 -3.61 32.61 6.84
N VAL A 369 -2.45 32.39 7.47
CA VAL A 369 -1.66 33.47 8.08
C VAL A 369 -1.08 34.40 7.02
N GLN A 370 -0.69 33.87 5.86
CA GLN A 370 -0.08 34.64 4.77
C GLN A 370 -1.10 35.25 3.80
N GLY A 371 -2.41 35.08 4.04
CA GLY A 371 -3.46 35.60 3.15
C GLY A 371 -3.47 34.94 1.76
N PHE A 372 -2.92 33.73 1.63
CA PHE A 372 -2.89 32.98 0.37
C PHE A 372 -4.29 32.43 0.06
N ASP A 373 -4.86 32.84 -1.07
CA ASP A 373 -6.18 32.36 -1.48
C ASP A 373 -6.10 30.94 -2.05
N ARG A 374 -6.65 29.98 -1.30
CA ARG A 374 -6.76 28.57 -1.72
C ARG A 374 -7.61 28.36 -2.97
N SER A 375 -8.40 29.33 -3.40
CA SER A 375 -9.15 29.24 -4.67
C SER A 375 -8.24 29.22 -5.89
N THR A 376 -7.01 29.74 -5.75
CA THR A 376 -5.99 29.76 -6.81
C THR A 376 -5.27 28.43 -7.01
N LEU A 377 -5.50 27.45 -6.13
CA LEU A 377 -4.85 26.15 -6.20
C LEU A 377 -5.39 25.32 -7.39
N PRO A 378 -4.53 24.61 -8.13
CA PRO A 378 -4.95 23.73 -9.23
C PRO A 378 -5.95 22.64 -8.78
N TYR A 379 -5.84 22.21 -7.53
CA TYR A 379 -6.80 21.34 -6.87
C TYR A 379 -7.14 21.90 -5.49
N ARG A 380 -8.44 22.10 -5.24
CA ARG A 380 -8.96 22.52 -3.94
C ARG A 380 -9.74 21.38 -3.31
N ALA A 381 -9.22 20.84 -2.21
CA ALA A 381 -9.88 19.81 -1.42
C ALA A 381 -11.08 20.36 -0.66
N TRP A 382 -12.09 19.51 -0.51
CA TRP A 382 -13.34 19.81 0.16
C TRP A 382 -13.23 19.49 1.65
N PHE A 383 -14.03 20.17 2.48
CA PHE A 383 -14.09 19.96 3.94
C PHE A 383 -12.77 20.16 4.71
N MET A 384 -11.78 20.84 4.13
CA MET A 384 -10.52 21.18 4.80
C MET A 384 -10.70 22.37 5.75
N PRO A 385 -10.18 22.31 6.99
CA PRO A 385 -9.21 21.34 7.51
C PRO A 385 -9.81 20.16 8.29
N TYR A 386 -11.14 20.09 8.46
CA TYR A 386 -11.79 19.05 9.27
C TYR A 386 -11.50 17.63 8.78
N ALA A 387 -11.50 17.43 7.46
CA ALA A 387 -11.12 16.15 6.87
C ALA A 387 -9.69 15.72 7.28
N ALA A 388 -8.73 16.64 7.30
CA ALA A 388 -7.36 16.36 7.72
C ALA A 388 -7.26 15.97 9.20
N TYR A 389 -8.06 16.58 10.08
CA TYR A 389 -8.12 16.18 11.49
C TYR A 389 -8.70 14.77 11.66
N VAL A 390 -9.76 14.43 10.93
CA VAL A 390 -10.35 13.08 10.96
C VAL A 390 -9.33 12.04 10.50
N GLY A 391 -8.64 12.29 9.37
CA GLY A 391 -7.59 11.41 8.86
C GLY A 391 -6.43 11.25 9.85
N LEU A 392 -5.97 12.35 10.46
CA LEU A 392 -4.91 12.33 11.47
C LEU A 392 -5.30 11.50 12.69
N VAL A 393 -6.47 11.75 13.27
CA VAL A 393 -6.92 11.04 14.48
C VAL A 393 -7.14 9.56 14.19
N ALA A 394 -7.80 9.22 13.07
CA ALA A 394 -8.06 7.84 12.71
C ALA A 394 -6.77 7.06 12.47
N THR A 395 -5.82 7.62 11.71
CA THR A 395 -4.53 6.96 11.46
C THR A 395 -3.70 6.86 12.74
N PHE A 396 -3.63 7.92 13.54
CA PHE A 396 -2.89 7.92 14.80
C PHE A 396 -3.40 6.87 15.78
N ILE A 397 -4.73 6.74 15.95
CA ILE A 397 -5.32 5.71 16.81
C ILE A 397 -4.98 4.31 16.26
N MET A 398 -5.15 4.10 14.94
CA MET A 398 -4.89 2.81 14.32
C MET A 398 -3.43 2.36 14.41
N VAL A 399 -2.46 3.29 14.48
CA VAL A 399 -1.04 2.94 14.71
C VAL A 399 -0.88 2.11 15.99
N PHE A 400 -1.54 2.53 17.08
CA PHE A 400 -1.43 1.81 18.36
C PHE A 400 -2.30 0.58 18.42
N VAL A 401 -3.48 0.66 17.79
CA VAL A 401 -4.45 -0.44 17.78
C VAL A 401 -3.98 -1.60 16.89
N GLY A 402 -3.18 -1.37 15.84
CA GLY A 402 -2.77 -2.43 14.90
C GLY A 402 -2.13 -3.68 15.53
N GLY A 403 -1.43 -3.51 16.66
CA GLY A 403 -0.78 -4.61 17.39
C GLY A 403 -1.50 -5.07 18.66
N TYR A 404 -2.76 -4.68 18.89
CA TYR A 404 -3.43 -4.87 20.18
C TYR A 404 -3.49 -6.32 20.67
N THR A 405 -3.43 -7.29 19.76
CA THR A 405 -3.56 -8.73 20.06
C THR A 405 -2.47 -9.23 21.01
N VAL A 406 -1.28 -8.64 20.97
CA VAL A 406 -0.16 -9.04 21.86
C VAL A 406 -0.42 -8.70 23.33
N PHE A 407 -1.35 -7.79 23.60
CA PHE A 407 -1.73 -7.39 24.96
C PHE A 407 -2.91 -8.18 25.52
N LEU A 408 -3.51 -9.07 24.72
CA LEU A 408 -4.59 -9.93 25.19
C LEU A 408 -4.03 -11.08 26.06
N PRO A 409 -4.75 -11.50 27.12
CA PRO A 409 -4.28 -12.54 28.03
C PRO A 409 -3.89 -13.83 27.30
N GLY A 410 -2.66 -14.30 27.49
CA GLY A 410 -2.17 -15.55 26.89
C GLY A 410 -1.71 -15.47 25.43
N MET A 411 -1.72 -14.28 24.81
CA MET A 411 -1.31 -14.08 23.40
C MET A 411 -0.03 -13.24 23.25
N TRP A 412 0.81 -13.19 24.29
CA TRP A 412 2.10 -12.52 24.23
C TRP A 412 3.06 -13.28 23.32
N ASP A 413 3.50 -12.62 22.25
CA ASP A 413 4.49 -13.14 21.32
C ASP A 413 5.52 -12.05 20.98
N VAL A 414 6.79 -12.32 21.26
CA VAL A 414 7.87 -11.34 21.14
C VAL A 414 8.08 -10.90 19.69
N PRO A 415 8.19 -11.80 18.68
CA PRO A 415 8.23 -11.40 17.27
C PRO A 415 7.04 -10.53 16.87
N SER A 416 5.81 -10.92 17.21
CA SER A 416 4.61 -10.14 16.85
C SER A 416 4.60 -8.74 17.48
N PHE A 417 5.06 -8.61 18.73
CA PHE A 417 5.22 -7.30 19.38
C PHE A 417 6.27 -6.45 18.66
N LEU A 418 7.44 -7.02 18.35
CA LEU A 418 8.51 -6.32 17.65
C LEU A 418 8.03 -5.85 16.28
N PHE A 419 7.48 -6.73 15.43
CA PHE A 419 7.03 -6.34 14.10
C PHE A 419 5.87 -5.33 14.13
N SER A 420 4.97 -5.40 15.12
CA SER A 420 3.84 -4.46 15.21
C SER A 420 4.24 -3.07 15.74
N TYR A 421 5.24 -2.98 16.62
CA TYR A 421 5.59 -1.72 17.30
C TYR A 421 6.97 -1.16 16.95
N THR A 422 7.77 -1.85 16.13
CA THR A 422 9.10 -1.37 15.71
C THR A 422 9.03 0.01 15.05
N SER A 423 8.16 0.21 14.06
CA SER A 423 8.04 1.52 13.39
C SER A 423 7.52 2.61 14.34
N VAL A 424 6.64 2.24 15.28
CA VAL A 424 6.12 3.14 16.33
C VAL A 424 7.22 3.62 17.26
N GLY A 425 8.18 2.76 17.60
CA GLY A 425 9.35 3.11 18.41
C GLY A 425 10.45 3.83 17.62
N LEU A 426 10.75 3.37 16.40
CA LEU A 426 11.83 3.93 15.58
C LEU A 426 11.52 5.34 15.08
N PHE A 427 10.27 5.65 14.75
CA PHE A 427 9.92 6.96 14.22
C PHE A 427 10.24 8.11 15.19
N PRO A 428 9.84 8.06 16.49
CA PRO A 428 10.28 9.02 17.50
C PRO A 428 11.80 9.05 17.68
N VAL A 429 12.49 7.91 17.62
CA VAL A 429 13.95 7.85 17.74
C VAL A 429 14.62 8.62 16.59
N PHE A 430 14.16 8.44 15.35
CA PHE A 430 14.66 9.21 14.22
C PHE A 430 14.34 10.70 14.34
N TYR A 431 13.11 11.04 14.74
CA TYR A 431 12.69 12.43 14.90
C TYR A 431 13.50 13.14 15.99
N VAL A 432 13.53 12.59 17.20
CA VAL A 432 14.23 13.18 18.35
C VAL A 432 15.75 13.14 18.15
N GLY A 433 16.29 12.04 17.62
CA GLY A 433 17.71 11.90 17.35
C GLY A 433 18.23 12.95 16.37
N TRP A 434 17.52 13.15 15.24
CA TRP A 434 17.87 14.20 14.29
C TRP A 434 17.73 15.59 14.89
N LYS A 435 16.63 15.82 15.63
CA LYS A 435 16.34 17.11 16.25
C LYS A 435 17.40 17.51 17.28
N ILE A 436 17.91 16.58 18.09
CA ILE A 436 18.98 16.83 19.06
C ILE A 436 20.31 17.08 18.34
N ALA A 437 20.64 16.25 17.33
CA ALA A 437 21.92 16.36 16.61
C ALA A 437 22.03 17.65 15.79
N HIS A 438 20.96 18.03 15.07
CA HIS A 438 20.95 19.17 14.14
C HIS A 438 20.25 20.42 14.71
N LYS A 439 19.68 20.34 15.91
CA LYS A 439 18.99 21.44 16.61
C LYS A 439 17.92 22.13 15.75
N THR A 440 17.17 21.33 14.99
CA THR A 440 16.13 21.81 14.08
C THR A 440 14.95 22.39 14.87
N LYS A 441 14.20 23.31 14.24
CA LYS A 441 13.06 24.00 14.85
C LYS A 441 11.80 23.75 14.03
N ILE A 442 10.68 23.64 14.73
CA ILE A 442 9.36 23.62 14.08
C ILE A 442 9.12 25.03 13.52
N LEU A 443 8.84 25.11 12.22
CA LEU A 443 8.63 26.35 11.51
C LEU A 443 7.32 27.01 11.94
N LYS A 444 7.33 28.33 12.14
CA LYS A 444 6.08 29.06 12.36
C LYS A 444 5.32 29.19 11.05
N PRO A 445 3.97 29.24 11.07
CA PRO A 445 3.18 29.41 9.85
C PRO A 445 3.55 30.64 9.01
N SER A 446 4.07 31.71 9.63
CA SER A 446 4.54 32.92 8.95
C SER A 446 5.91 32.78 8.29
N GLU A 447 6.72 31.80 8.71
CA GLU A 447 8.09 31.55 8.23
C GLU A 447 8.12 30.53 7.09
N ILE A 448 7.02 29.80 6.87
CA ILE A 448 6.92 28.79 5.81
C ILE A 448 6.91 29.46 4.44
N ASP A 449 7.89 29.13 3.59
CA ASP A 449 7.93 29.60 2.21
C ASP A 449 6.99 28.76 1.32
N LEU A 450 5.79 29.26 1.09
CA LEU A 450 4.79 28.66 0.19
C LEU A 450 5.15 28.83 -1.29
N ARG A 451 6.18 29.61 -1.65
CA ARG A 451 6.53 29.97 -3.03
C ARG A 451 7.87 29.41 -3.53
N HIS A 452 8.65 28.81 -2.65
CA HIS A 452 10.03 28.35 -2.87
C HIS A 452 10.29 27.60 -4.20
N ASN A 453 9.32 26.82 -4.67
CA ASN A 453 9.45 26.01 -5.90
C ASN A 453 8.48 26.42 -7.02
N LEU A 454 7.72 27.52 -6.88
CA LEU A 454 6.67 27.86 -7.85
C LEU A 454 7.23 28.39 -9.17
N ALA A 455 8.25 29.24 -9.13
CA ALA A 455 8.71 29.95 -10.32
C ALA A 455 9.14 29.01 -11.47
N PRO A 456 9.95 27.97 -11.24
CA PRO A 456 10.30 27.00 -12.28
C PRO A 456 9.08 26.21 -12.80
N ILE A 457 8.12 25.91 -11.91
CA ILE A 457 6.92 25.14 -12.25
C ILE A 457 5.97 25.98 -13.12
N GLU A 458 5.76 27.25 -12.76
CA GLU A 458 4.95 28.19 -13.55
C GLU A 458 5.59 28.51 -14.90
N GLU A 459 6.91 28.58 -14.97
CA GLU A 459 7.63 28.75 -16.23
C GLU A 459 7.46 27.52 -17.14
N TYR A 460 7.62 26.31 -16.59
CA TYR A 460 7.35 25.08 -17.33
C TYR A 460 5.89 25.01 -17.82
N GLU A 461 4.93 25.35 -16.97
CA GLU A 461 3.50 25.38 -17.31
C GLU A 461 3.18 26.38 -18.43
N ARG A 462 3.77 27.59 -18.38
CA ARG A 462 3.60 28.62 -19.42
C ARG A 462 4.16 28.19 -20.77
N ASN A 463 5.26 27.44 -20.77
CA ASN A 463 5.95 27.00 -21.98
C ASN A 463 5.50 25.60 -22.47
N TYR A 464 4.57 24.95 -21.77
CA TYR A 464 4.13 23.61 -22.12
C TYR A 464 3.25 23.61 -23.38
N VAL A 465 3.74 22.96 -24.45
CA VAL A 465 2.98 22.74 -25.68
C VAL A 465 2.36 21.34 -25.64
N SER A 466 1.02 21.28 -25.62
CA SER A 466 0.29 20.01 -25.64
C SER A 466 0.52 19.30 -26.98
N LYS A 467 1.11 18.11 -26.93
CA LYS A 467 1.15 17.21 -28.10
C LYS A 467 -0.22 16.52 -28.21
N PRO A 468 -0.90 16.57 -29.36
CA PRO A 468 -2.13 15.79 -29.56
C PRO A 468 -1.79 14.30 -29.58
N PRO A 469 -2.70 13.41 -29.13
CA PRO A 469 -2.48 11.97 -29.17
C PRO A 469 -2.27 11.52 -30.62
N ALA A 470 -1.16 10.82 -30.86
CA ALA A 470 -0.71 10.44 -32.19
C ALA A 470 -1.61 9.36 -32.80
N ASN A 471 -2.15 8.44 -31.99
CA ASN A 471 -2.87 7.25 -32.45
C ASN A 471 -4.20 7.00 -31.70
N TRP A 472 -5.06 6.15 -32.28
CA TRP A 472 -6.32 5.73 -31.65
C TRP A 472 -6.11 5.05 -30.30
N PHE A 473 -5.04 4.25 -30.18
CA PHE A 473 -4.65 3.63 -28.92
C PHE A 473 -4.29 4.67 -27.84
N GLU A 474 -3.55 5.72 -28.19
CA GLU A 474 -3.26 6.84 -27.29
C GLU A 474 -4.53 7.64 -26.93
N LYS A 475 -5.49 7.77 -27.85
CA LYS A 475 -6.80 8.36 -27.55
C LYS A 475 -7.60 7.52 -26.55
N VAL A 476 -7.61 6.19 -26.71
CA VAL A 476 -8.27 5.29 -25.77
C VAL A 476 -7.56 5.29 -24.42
N LEU A 477 -6.22 5.31 -24.40
CA LEU A 477 -5.42 5.48 -23.19
C LEU A 477 -5.72 6.81 -22.49
N HIS A 478 -5.75 7.93 -23.22
CA HIS A 478 -6.15 9.22 -22.66
C HIS A 478 -7.58 9.20 -22.11
N LEU A 479 -8.49 8.45 -22.74
CA LEU A 479 -9.87 8.36 -22.30
C LEU A 479 -10.03 7.47 -21.05
N LEU A 480 -9.21 6.41 -20.93
CA LEU A 480 -9.20 5.48 -19.81
C LEU A 480 -8.36 5.97 -18.61
N PHE A 481 -7.26 6.70 -18.87
CA PHE A 481 -6.26 7.09 -17.87
C PHE A 481 -6.10 8.60 -17.67
N GLY A 482 -6.66 9.44 -18.55
CA GLY A 482 -6.87 10.88 -18.34
C GLY A 482 -5.76 11.80 -18.82
#